data_AF-A0A2T7T6V2-F1
#
_entry.id   AF-A0A2T7T6V2-F1
#
_cell.length_a   1.000
_cell.length_b   1.000
_cell.length_c   1.000
_cell.angle_alpha   90.00
_cell.angle_beta   90.00
_cell.angle_gamma   90.00
#
_symmetry.space_group_name_H-M   'P 1'
#
loop_
_entity.id
_entity.type
_entity.pdbx_description
1 polymer ?
#
loop_
_entity_poly.entity_id
_entity_poly.type
_entity_poly.pdbx_seq_one_letter_code
_entity_poly.pdbx_strand_id
1 'polypeptide(L)'
;PAPAGPGAEPPSATGSKGVPTPKDLAGLRGPGAPTPGPSGQQSGQQSAQHPAGATLRWSSDKGWIERPGSGTAGEPPETASLPTLAQLTSAEQRWADREEDITTVGGDPFEVGQVFARRWMERLPEAGHVQKLSVMYPRVPHRIDGELLRYAARFGLLAHKDDQIDEHDRYAIRAGFWREIDVRAAADTASP
;
A
#
# COMPACT_ATOMS: atom_id res chain seq x y z
N PRO A 1 36.49 20.31 -72.50
CA PRO A 1 36.00 21.63 -72.05
C PRO A 1 35.11 21.43 -70.83
N ALA A 2 35.49 21.99 -69.68
CA ALA A 2 34.66 22.08 -68.48
C ALA A 2 34.00 23.47 -68.43
N PRO A 3 32.97 23.65 -67.58
CA PRO A 3 33.18 24.60 -66.50
C PRO A 3 32.78 24.07 -65.11
N ALA A 4 33.41 24.71 -64.12
CA ALA A 4 33.49 24.39 -62.71
C ALA A 4 32.14 24.43 -61.96
N GLY A 5 32.01 23.53 -60.98
CA GLY A 5 31.08 23.70 -59.86
C GLY A 5 31.83 24.14 -58.60
N PRO A 6 31.20 24.91 -57.70
CA PRO A 6 31.51 24.93 -56.28
C PRO A 6 30.44 24.09 -55.55
N GLY A 7 30.69 23.19 -54.62
CA GLY A 7 31.71 23.18 -53.56
C GLY A 7 31.02 23.41 -52.22
N ALA A 8 30.52 22.34 -51.57
CA ALA A 8 30.43 22.14 -50.09
C ALA A 8 29.61 20.87 -49.72
N GLU A 9 30.27 19.89 -49.13
CA GLU A 9 29.75 18.82 -48.25
C GLU A 9 29.94 19.25 -46.76
N PRO A 10 29.48 18.52 -45.71
CA PRO A 10 28.32 17.63 -45.46
C PRO A 10 27.63 18.07 -44.11
N PRO A 11 26.90 17.27 -43.26
CA PRO A 11 26.44 15.87 -43.36
C PRO A 11 24.98 15.57 -42.91
N SER A 12 24.63 14.32 -43.25
CA SER A 12 23.60 13.39 -42.78
C SER A 12 22.98 13.53 -41.38
N ALA A 13 21.69 13.19 -41.36
CA ALA A 13 20.96 12.32 -40.42
C ALA A 13 21.20 12.47 -38.91
N THR A 14 20.11 12.76 -38.17
CA THR A 14 19.51 11.88 -37.14
C THR A 14 18.52 12.67 -36.28
N GLY A 15 17.24 12.63 -36.63
CA GLY A 15 16.15 13.18 -35.81
C GLY A 15 15.57 12.12 -34.87
N SER A 16 16.37 11.62 -33.92
CA SER A 16 15.89 10.69 -32.89
C SER A 16 15.44 11.46 -31.66
N LYS A 17 14.13 11.45 -31.42
CA LYS A 17 13.47 11.96 -30.20
C LYS A 17 14.05 11.26 -28.96
N GLY A 18 14.87 11.97 -28.19
CA GLY A 18 15.38 11.54 -26.88
C GLY A 18 14.71 12.32 -25.75
N VAL A 19 14.24 11.61 -24.73
CA VAL A 19 13.65 12.17 -23.50
C VAL A 19 14.73 12.95 -22.73
N PRO A 20 14.47 14.16 -22.22
CA PRO A 20 15.48 14.92 -21.48
C PRO A 20 15.87 14.19 -20.19
N THR A 21 17.17 13.99 -20.01
CA THR A 21 17.74 13.52 -18.74
C THR A 21 17.59 14.60 -17.65
N PRO A 22 17.53 14.23 -16.36
CA PRO A 22 17.30 15.17 -15.24
C PRO A 22 18.28 16.35 -15.12
N LYS A 23 19.40 16.32 -15.85
CA LYS A 23 20.42 17.38 -15.88
C LYS A 23 19.98 18.61 -16.68
N ASP A 24 19.06 18.45 -17.63
CA ASP A 24 18.61 19.53 -18.53
C ASP A 24 17.53 20.43 -17.91
N LEU A 25 16.96 20.06 -16.75
CA LEU A 25 15.97 20.85 -16.03
C LEU A 25 16.58 21.85 -15.03
N ALA A 26 17.86 21.67 -14.67
CA ALA A 26 18.52 22.52 -13.66
C ALA A 26 18.85 23.93 -14.17
N GLY A 27 18.81 24.18 -15.47
CA GLY A 27 19.13 25.49 -16.08
C GLY A 27 17.97 26.50 -16.12
N LEU A 28 16.73 26.11 -15.78
CA LEU A 28 15.55 26.95 -15.95
C LEU A 28 15.13 27.73 -14.69
N ARG A 29 15.92 27.70 -13.61
CA ARG A 29 15.62 28.48 -12.40
C ARG A 29 16.21 29.89 -12.52
N GLY A 30 15.43 30.81 -13.08
CA GLY A 30 15.74 32.25 -13.09
C GLY A 30 15.75 32.88 -11.67
N PRO A 31 16.49 33.99 -11.46
CA PRO A 31 16.73 34.56 -10.13
C PRO A 31 15.62 35.52 -9.67
N GLY A 32 15.10 35.29 -8.46
CA GLY A 32 14.18 36.18 -7.75
C GLY A 32 13.95 35.69 -6.33
N ALA A 33 14.71 36.24 -5.38
CA ALA A 33 14.73 35.96 -3.94
C ALA A 33 13.41 36.40 -3.21
N PRO A 34 13.16 36.19 -1.88
CA PRO A 34 14.15 36.16 -0.78
C PRO A 34 13.97 35.10 0.35
N THR A 35 15.10 34.86 0.99
CA THR A 35 15.38 34.19 2.28
C THR A 35 14.91 35.01 3.50
N PRO A 36 14.78 34.42 4.70
CA PRO A 36 15.92 34.40 5.64
C PRO A 36 16.12 33.05 6.36
N GLY A 37 17.39 32.64 6.51
CA GLY A 37 17.84 31.62 7.48
C GLY A 37 17.99 32.22 8.90
N PRO A 38 18.74 31.61 9.87
CA PRO A 38 19.83 30.65 9.65
C PRO A 38 19.96 29.45 10.62
N SER A 39 20.60 28.39 10.10
CA SER A 39 21.66 27.57 10.71
C SER A 39 21.49 26.87 12.07
N GLY A 40 21.45 25.54 12.04
CA GLY A 40 21.80 24.64 13.14
C GLY A 40 22.08 23.22 12.63
N GLN A 41 23.31 22.76 12.81
CA GLN A 41 23.90 21.50 12.33
C GLN A 41 23.15 20.24 12.80
N GLN A 42 22.96 19.23 11.93
CA GLN A 42 23.55 17.90 12.12
C GLN A 42 23.21 16.91 10.98
N SER A 43 24.29 16.30 10.49
CA SER A 43 24.36 15.06 9.73
C SER A 43 23.81 13.86 10.52
N GLY A 44 22.98 13.03 9.88
CA GLY A 44 22.70 11.66 10.31
C GLY A 44 21.23 11.24 10.21
N GLN A 45 21.01 10.07 9.61
CA GLN A 45 19.79 9.25 9.67
C GLN A 45 18.56 9.79 8.92
N GLN A 46 18.42 9.34 7.68
CA GLN A 46 17.12 9.26 7.00
C GLN A 46 16.27 8.17 7.66
N SER A 47 15.67 8.48 8.80
CA SER A 47 14.51 7.76 9.30
C SER A 47 13.36 8.06 8.35
N ALA A 48 12.75 7.01 7.80
CA ALA A 48 11.55 7.11 6.98
C ALA A 48 10.44 7.80 7.78
N GLN A 49 10.32 9.12 7.61
CA GLN A 49 9.21 9.91 8.12
C GLN A 49 7.97 9.45 7.38
N HIS A 50 7.14 8.65 8.05
CA HIS A 50 5.75 8.46 7.64
C HIS A 50 5.13 9.85 7.51
N PRO A 51 4.49 10.19 6.37
CA PRO A 51 3.92 11.51 6.17
C PRO A 51 2.81 11.74 7.22
N ALA A 52 3.10 12.63 8.16
CA ALA A 52 2.11 13.15 9.09
C ALA A 52 1.16 14.07 8.30
N GLY A 53 -0.12 13.69 8.20
CA GLY A 53 -1.18 14.60 7.75
C GLY A 53 -1.99 14.20 6.52
N ALA A 54 -1.81 13.01 5.94
CA ALA A 54 -2.77 12.45 5.00
C ALA A 54 -3.52 11.31 5.69
N THR A 55 -4.60 11.63 6.42
CA THR A 55 -5.58 10.62 6.84
C THR A 55 -6.31 10.13 5.60
N LEU A 56 -5.63 9.28 4.84
CA LEU A 56 -6.26 8.47 3.82
C LEU A 56 -7.49 7.81 4.45
N ARG A 57 -8.66 8.11 3.87
CA ARG A 57 -9.99 7.79 4.41
C ARG A 57 -10.37 6.31 4.27
N TRP A 58 -9.37 5.42 4.12
CA TRP A 58 -9.54 3.97 4.16
C TRP A 58 -9.79 3.47 5.58
N SER A 59 -9.54 4.28 6.61
CA SER A 59 -10.09 4.04 7.95
C SER A 59 -11.60 3.89 7.81
N SER A 60 -12.11 2.71 8.15
CA SER A 60 -13.54 2.38 8.08
C SER A 60 -14.31 3.15 9.16
N ASP A 61 -14.48 4.46 8.96
CA ASP A 61 -15.19 5.38 9.86
C ASP A 61 -16.68 5.51 9.51
N LYS A 62 -17.14 4.87 8.43
CA LYS A 62 -18.55 4.93 8.00
C LYS A 62 -19.19 3.59 8.23
N GLY A 63 -19.91 3.45 9.34
CA GLY A 63 -20.77 2.26 9.49
C GLY A 63 -21.24 1.88 10.87
N TRP A 64 -20.86 2.55 11.96
CA TRP A 64 -21.49 2.24 13.25
C TRP A 64 -21.97 3.51 13.96
N ILE A 65 -23.30 3.67 13.95
CA ILE A 65 -24.01 4.59 14.82
C ILE A 65 -23.60 4.25 16.26
N GLU A 66 -23.00 5.23 16.94
CA GLU A 66 -22.74 5.20 18.36
C GLU A 66 -24.05 4.82 19.09
N ARG A 67 -24.07 3.65 19.73
CA ARG A 67 -25.04 3.41 20.78
C ARG A 67 -24.68 4.37 21.92
N PRO A 68 -25.56 5.29 22.34
CA PRO A 68 -25.26 6.23 23.42
C PRO A 68 -24.93 5.43 24.68
N GLY A 69 -23.67 5.48 25.12
CA GLY A 69 -23.12 4.69 26.22
C GLY A 69 -21.76 4.03 25.95
N SER A 70 -21.33 3.94 24.68
CA SER A 70 -20.01 3.41 24.29
C SER A 70 -19.12 4.53 23.73
N GLY A 71 -18.89 5.58 24.52
CA GLY A 71 -18.03 6.69 24.13
C GLY A 71 -16.57 6.27 23.99
N THR A 72 -15.95 6.56 22.83
CA THR A 72 -14.50 6.75 22.62
C THR A 72 -13.56 5.85 23.44
N ALA A 73 -13.87 4.58 23.57
CA ALA A 73 -12.94 3.60 24.08
C ALA A 73 -12.06 3.18 22.90
N GLY A 74 -10.76 3.52 22.96
CA GLY A 74 -9.77 2.89 22.09
C GLY A 74 -9.98 1.37 22.07
N GLU A 75 -9.60 0.75 20.96
CA GLU A 75 -9.68 -0.71 20.77
C GLU A 75 -9.36 -1.47 22.06
N PRO A 76 -10.14 -2.50 22.44
CA PRO A 76 -9.83 -3.32 23.60
C PRO A 76 -8.35 -3.74 23.56
N PRO A 77 -7.62 -3.73 24.69
CA PRO A 77 -6.18 -4.04 24.71
C PRO A 77 -5.87 -5.42 24.10
N GLU A 78 -6.85 -6.32 24.15
CA GLU A 78 -6.81 -7.62 23.52
C GLU A 78 -6.67 -7.54 22.00
N THR A 79 -7.39 -6.63 21.32
CA THR A 79 -7.28 -6.46 19.86
C THR A 79 -6.02 -5.69 19.48
N ALA A 80 -5.58 -4.74 20.32
CA ALA A 80 -4.31 -4.05 20.15
C ALA A 80 -3.09 -4.99 20.18
N SER A 81 -3.23 -6.19 20.79
CA SER A 81 -2.17 -7.20 20.88
C SER A 81 -1.92 -7.97 19.57
N LEU A 82 -2.85 -7.94 18.60
CA LEU A 82 -2.65 -8.67 17.34
C LEU A 82 -1.61 -7.94 16.46
N PRO A 83 -0.57 -8.63 15.95
CA PRO A 83 0.40 -8.01 15.06
C PRO A 83 -0.21 -7.74 13.68
N THR A 84 0.16 -6.64 13.04
CA THR A 84 -0.22 -6.31 11.65
C THR A 84 0.73 -6.99 10.66
N LEU A 85 0.28 -7.28 9.44
CA LEU A 85 1.12 -7.87 8.39
C LEU A 85 2.40 -7.06 8.14
N ALA A 86 2.31 -5.73 8.16
CA ALA A 86 3.41 -4.80 7.98
C ALA A 86 4.44 -4.87 9.11
N GLN A 87 4.04 -5.28 10.32
CA GLN A 87 4.97 -5.52 11.43
C GLN A 87 5.70 -6.85 11.26
N LEU A 88 5.01 -7.85 10.71
CA LEU A 88 5.54 -9.20 10.50
C LEU A 88 6.43 -9.29 9.23
N THR A 89 6.38 -8.29 8.35
CA THR A 89 7.01 -8.38 7.02
C THR A 89 8.11 -7.33 6.85
N SER A 90 9.32 -7.80 6.52
CA SER A 90 10.48 -6.95 6.21
C SER A 90 10.24 -6.09 4.96
N ALA A 91 11.07 -5.06 4.76
CA ALA A 91 10.94 -4.20 3.58
C ALA A 91 11.20 -4.95 2.27
N GLU A 92 12.20 -5.83 2.26
CA GLU A 92 12.53 -6.68 1.12
C GLU A 92 11.41 -7.66 0.79
N GLN A 93 10.88 -8.35 1.82
CA GLN A 93 9.76 -9.27 1.62
C GLN A 93 8.49 -8.53 1.17
N ARG A 94 8.21 -7.34 1.71
CA ARG A 94 7.08 -6.51 1.24
C ARG A 94 7.20 -6.12 -0.23
N TRP A 95 8.42 -5.99 -0.74
CA TRP A 95 8.65 -5.76 -2.16
C TRP A 95 8.44 -7.04 -2.97
N ALA A 96 9.00 -8.17 -2.54
CA ALA A 96 8.78 -9.47 -3.20
C ALA A 96 7.29 -9.85 -3.27
N ASP A 97 6.57 -9.71 -2.17
CA ASP A 97 5.13 -9.92 -2.08
C ASP A 97 4.35 -9.06 -3.07
N ARG A 98 4.81 -7.82 -3.29
CA ARG A 98 4.18 -6.91 -4.25
C ARG A 98 4.37 -7.38 -5.68
N GLU A 99 5.57 -7.83 -6.03
CA GLU A 99 5.83 -8.36 -7.37
C GLU A 99 4.98 -9.61 -7.65
N GLU A 100 4.83 -10.47 -6.65
CA GLU A 100 3.92 -11.62 -6.72
C GLU A 100 2.46 -11.18 -6.86
N ASP A 101 2.02 -10.20 -6.07
CA ASP A 101 0.65 -9.65 -6.12
C ASP A 101 0.28 -9.16 -7.53
N ILE A 102 1.21 -8.44 -8.17
CA ILE A 102 1.01 -7.86 -9.50
C ILE A 102 0.78 -8.94 -10.56
N THR A 103 1.40 -10.12 -10.39
CA THR A 103 1.41 -11.15 -11.43
C THR A 103 0.42 -12.29 -11.18
N THR A 104 0.01 -12.51 -9.93
CA THR A 104 -0.78 -13.69 -9.54
C THR A 104 -2.21 -13.39 -9.12
N VAL A 105 -2.50 -12.18 -8.64
CA VAL A 105 -3.82 -11.84 -8.09
C VAL A 105 -4.66 -11.15 -9.15
N GLY A 106 -5.84 -11.72 -9.46
CA GLY A 106 -6.70 -11.28 -10.56
C GLY A 106 -7.45 -9.96 -10.31
N GLY A 107 -7.26 -9.35 -9.14
CA GLY A 107 -7.97 -8.15 -8.72
C GLY A 107 -9.41 -8.40 -8.26
N ASP A 108 -9.80 -9.66 -8.02
CA ASP A 108 -11.07 -9.98 -7.37
C ASP A 108 -11.03 -9.58 -5.88
N PRO A 109 -11.99 -8.78 -5.36
CA PRO A 109 -11.95 -8.31 -3.98
C PRO A 109 -11.93 -9.46 -2.96
N PHE A 110 -12.65 -10.56 -3.25
CA PHE A 110 -12.69 -11.72 -2.37
C PHE A 110 -11.34 -12.45 -2.34
N GLU A 111 -10.73 -12.71 -3.50
CA GLU A 111 -9.36 -13.26 -3.60
C GLU A 111 -8.32 -12.41 -2.86
N VAL A 112 -8.37 -11.09 -3.01
CA VAL A 112 -7.48 -10.15 -2.31
C VAL A 112 -7.58 -10.32 -0.79
N GLY A 113 -8.80 -10.51 -0.26
CA GLY A 113 -9.02 -10.82 1.14
C GLY A 113 -8.34 -12.11 1.60
N GLN A 114 -8.41 -13.16 0.77
CA GLN A 114 -7.77 -14.45 1.05
C GLN A 114 -6.24 -14.36 1.03
N VAL A 115 -5.66 -13.71 0.03
CA VAL A 115 -4.20 -13.56 -0.09
C VAL A 115 -3.63 -12.82 1.12
N PHE A 116 -4.30 -11.75 1.55
CA PHE A 116 -3.91 -11.03 2.77
C PHE A 116 -3.94 -11.95 3.99
N ALA A 117 -5.05 -12.66 4.21
CA ALA A 117 -5.23 -13.54 5.37
C ALA A 117 -4.17 -14.65 5.41
N ARG A 118 -3.94 -15.31 4.28
CA ARG A 118 -2.93 -16.37 4.13
C ARG A 118 -1.53 -15.89 4.49
N ARG A 119 -1.08 -14.78 3.90
CA ARG A 119 0.24 -14.20 4.20
C ARG A 119 0.37 -13.74 5.64
N TRP A 120 -0.70 -13.18 6.20
CA TRP A 120 -0.72 -12.80 7.60
C TRP A 120 -0.53 -14.02 8.49
N MET A 121 -1.32 -15.08 8.28
CA MET A 121 -1.21 -16.33 9.04
C MET A 121 0.14 -17.04 8.87
N GLU A 122 0.70 -17.07 7.66
CA GLU A 122 2.02 -17.66 7.38
C GLU A 122 3.16 -17.01 8.17
N ARG A 123 2.97 -15.75 8.58
CA ARG A 123 4.00 -14.94 9.24
C ARG A 123 3.72 -14.74 10.73
N LEU A 124 2.61 -15.27 11.23
CA LEU A 124 2.31 -15.20 12.65
C LEU A 124 3.33 -16.06 13.43
N PRO A 125 3.96 -15.50 14.47
CA PRO A 125 4.93 -16.25 15.28
C PRO A 125 4.24 -17.30 16.18
N GLU A 126 2.94 -17.15 16.45
CA GLU A 126 2.19 -18.02 17.35
C GLU A 126 0.76 -18.25 16.82
N ALA A 127 0.36 -19.52 16.76
CA ALA A 127 -0.96 -19.94 16.26
C ALA A 127 -2.12 -19.41 17.12
N GLY A 128 -1.89 -19.11 18.40
CA GLY A 128 -2.88 -18.53 19.32
C GLY A 128 -3.46 -17.19 18.85
N HIS A 129 -2.74 -16.43 18.00
CA HIS A 129 -3.25 -15.20 17.40
C HIS A 129 -4.43 -15.45 16.45
N VAL A 130 -4.44 -16.57 15.72
CA VAL A 130 -5.57 -16.93 14.85
C VAL A 130 -6.79 -17.27 15.70
N GLN A 131 -6.62 -18.10 16.73
CA GLN A 131 -7.71 -18.44 17.66
C GLN A 131 -8.31 -17.19 18.32
N LYS A 132 -7.45 -16.26 18.75
CA LYS A 132 -7.86 -14.98 19.34
C LYS A 132 -8.61 -14.10 18.33
N LEU A 133 -8.22 -14.11 17.06
CA LEU A 133 -8.95 -13.40 16.02
C LEU A 133 -10.31 -14.05 15.75
N SER A 134 -10.40 -15.38 15.70
CA SER A 134 -11.63 -16.11 15.34
C SER A 134 -12.80 -15.82 16.27
N VAL A 135 -12.57 -15.57 17.56
CA VAL A 135 -13.64 -15.20 18.51
C VAL A 135 -14.26 -13.82 18.24
N MET A 136 -13.64 -13.01 17.37
CA MET A 136 -14.13 -11.68 16.99
C MET A 136 -15.01 -11.70 15.75
N TYR A 137 -15.16 -12.85 15.09
CA TYR A 137 -16.06 -13.03 13.95
C TYR A 137 -17.50 -12.59 14.31
N PRO A 138 -18.22 -11.89 13.40
CA PRO A 138 -17.87 -11.58 12.01
C PRO A 138 -17.07 -10.29 11.82
N ARG A 139 -16.65 -9.62 12.90
CA ARG A 139 -16.02 -8.29 12.84
C ARG A 139 -14.50 -8.38 12.78
N VAL A 140 -13.91 -7.81 11.73
CA VAL A 140 -12.45 -7.63 11.65
C VAL A 140 -12.01 -6.49 12.60
N PRO A 141 -10.98 -6.68 13.45
CA PRO A 141 -10.41 -5.61 14.27
C PRO A 141 -9.99 -4.40 13.44
N HIS A 142 -10.24 -3.18 13.92
CA HIS A 142 -10.07 -1.96 13.11
C HIS A 142 -8.66 -1.80 12.56
N ARG A 143 -7.63 -2.09 13.37
CA ARG A 143 -6.23 -2.04 12.94
C ARG A 143 -5.91 -3.00 11.79
N ILE A 144 -6.46 -4.22 11.84
CA ILE A 144 -6.29 -5.25 10.81
C ILE A 144 -7.15 -4.92 9.58
N ASP A 145 -8.42 -4.53 9.77
CA ASP A 145 -9.33 -4.11 8.70
C ASP A 145 -8.74 -2.94 7.90
N GLY A 146 -8.17 -1.95 8.60
CA GLY A 146 -7.52 -0.83 7.96
C GLY A 146 -6.29 -1.22 7.13
N GLU A 147 -5.51 -2.20 7.59
CA GLU A 147 -4.40 -2.75 6.83
C GLU A 147 -4.87 -3.56 5.61
N LEU A 148 -5.87 -4.40 5.80
CA LEU A 148 -6.53 -5.18 4.76
C LEU A 148 -7.04 -4.29 3.62
N LEU A 149 -7.74 -3.19 3.95
CA LEU A 149 -8.25 -2.25 2.95
C LEU A 149 -7.13 -1.45 2.25
N ARG A 150 -6.05 -1.09 2.94
CA ARG A 150 -4.86 -0.50 2.28
C ARG A 150 -4.17 -1.46 1.34
N TYR A 151 -4.10 -2.73 1.72
CA TYR A 151 -3.55 -3.78 0.88
C TYR A 151 -4.41 -3.91 -0.38
N ALA A 152 -5.73 -4.00 -0.23
CA ALA A 152 -6.68 -4.11 -1.34
C ALA A 152 -6.65 -2.91 -2.31
N ALA A 153 -6.46 -1.70 -1.81
CA ALA A 153 -6.36 -0.49 -2.64
C ALA A 153 -5.23 -0.55 -3.70
N ARG A 154 -4.21 -1.40 -3.51
CA ARG A 154 -3.10 -1.57 -4.44
C ARG A 154 -3.48 -2.28 -5.73
N PHE A 155 -4.59 -3.02 -5.73
CA PHE A 155 -5.06 -3.82 -6.87
C PHE A 155 -5.99 -3.04 -7.80
N GLY A 156 -6.11 -1.72 -7.62
CA GLY A 156 -7.01 -0.89 -8.44
C GLY A 156 -8.49 -1.06 -8.10
N LEU A 157 -8.81 -1.67 -6.94
CA LEU A 157 -10.17 -1.79 -6.37
C LEU A 157 -10.80 -0.46 -5.95
N LEU A 158 -10.27 0.66 -6.45
CA LEU A 158 -10.78 2.00 -6.15
C LEU A 158 -11.80 2.36 -7.23
N ALA A 159 -13.08 2.15 -6.93
CA ALA A 159 -14.16 2.27 -7.91
C ALA A 159 -14.59 3.72 -8.22
N HIS A 160 -14.10 4.72 -7.50
CA HIS A 160 -14.60 6.10 -7.59
C HIS A 160 -13.51 7.18 -7.56
N LYS A 161 -13.88 8.40 -8.01
CA LYS A 161 -13.03 9.60 -8.11
C LYS A 161 -12.27 10.01 -6.83
N ASP A 162 -12.64 9.45 -5.68
CA ASP A 162 -12.09 9.78 -4.36
C ASP A 162 -11.15 8.70 -3.78
N ASP A 163 -10.61 7.82 -4.64
CA ASP A 163 -9.75 6.71 -4.22
C ASP A 163 -10.41 5.84 -3.14
N GLN A 164 -11.70 5.55 -3.32
CA GLN A 164 -12.49 4.74 -2.40
C GLN A 164 -12.79 3.37 -3.01
N ILE A 165 -12.50 2.32 -2.24
CA ILE A 165 -13.09 1.00 -2.42
C ILE A 165 -14.60 1.16 -2.21
N ASP A 166 -15.43 0.67 -3.11
CA ASP A 166 -16.87 0.72 -2.93
C ASP A 166 -17.31 -0.23 -1.80
N GLU A 167 -18.57 -0.09 -1.39
CA GLU A 167 -19.10 -0.83 -0.24
C GLU A 167 -19.22 -2.34 -0.52
N HIS A 168 -19.54 -2.74 -1.76
CA HIS A 168 -19.67 -4.14 -2.13
C HIS A 168 -18.30 -4.84 -2.07
N ASP A 169 -17.28 -4.21 -2.62
CA ASP A 169 -15.91 -4.70 -2.59
C ASP A 169 -15.38 -4.80 -1.16
N ARG A 170 -15.69 -3.84 -0.28
CA ARG A 170 -15.34 -3.94 1.16
C ARG A 170 -15.93 -5.18 1.81
N TYR A 171 -17.19 -5.51 1.53
CA TYR A 171 -17.80 -6.73 2.06
C TYR A 171 -17.16 -7.99 1.46
N ALA A 172 -16.89 -8.01 0.16
CA ALA A 172 -16.24 -9.13 -0.50
C ALA A 172 -14.82 -9.38 0.03
N ILE A 173 -14.01 -8.33 0.23
CA ILE A 173 -12.67 -8.41 0.84
C ILE A 173 -12.73 -9.02 2.24
N ARG A 174 -13.64 -8.52 3.10
CA ARG A 174 -13.81 -9.05 4.46
C ARG A 174 -14.32 -10.49 4.46
N ALA A 175 -15.19 -10.85 3.52
CA ALA A 175 -15.67 -12.21 3.36
C ALA A 175 -14.55 -13.17 2.94
N GLY A 176 -13.70 -12.75 1.99
CA GLY A 176 -12.51 -13.51 1.56
C GLY A 176 -11.51 -13.71 2.68
N PHE A 177 -11.26 -12.64 3.46
CA PHE A 177 -10.42 -12.70 4.65
C PHE A 177 -10.90 -13.77 5.63
N TRP A 178 -12.18 -13.72 6.05
CA TRP A 178 -12.71 -14.69 7.00
C TRP A 178 -12.76 -16.11 6.43
N ARG A 179 -13.07 -16.27 5.14
CA ARG A 179 -13.08 -17.58 4.49
C ARG A 179 -11.72 -18.28 4.61
N GLU A 180 -10.63 -17.54 4.41
CA GLU A 180 -9.28 -18.10 4.51
C GLU A 180 -8.90 -18.46 5.95
N ILE A 181 -9.26 -17.61 6.94
CA ILE A 181 -9.08 -17.92 8.37
C ILE A 181 -9.80 -19.22 8.74
N ASP A 182 -11.06 -19.37 8.30
CA ASP A 182 -11.86 -20.56 8.59
C ASP A 182 -11.26 -21.84 7.97
N VAL A 183 -10.79 -21.75 6.72
CA VAL A 183 -10.13 -22.87 6.03
C VAL A 183 -8.88 -23.33 6.80
N ARG A 184 -8.06 -22.38 7.27
CA ARG A 184 -6.85 -22.72 8.03
C ARG A 184 -7.16 -23.28 9.42
N ALA A 185 -8.11 -22.68 10.15
CA ALA A 185 -8.53 -23.17 11.45
C ALA A 185 -9.11 -24.60 11.37
N ALA A 186 -9.85 -24.92 10.31
CA ALA A 186 -10.33 -26.27 10.06
C ALA A 186 -9.19 -27.26 9.76
N ALA A 187 -8.16 -26.85 9.01
CA ALA A 187 -7.00 -27.68 8.69
C ALA A 187 -6.13 -27.99 9.92
N ASP A 188 -5.93 -27.01 10.80
CA ASP A 188 -5.18 -27.18 12.05
C ASP A 188 -5.91 -28.14 13.02
N THR A 189 -7.26 -28.13 13.00
CA THR A 189 -8.08 -29.07 13.81
C THR A 189 -8.06 -30.50 13.25
N ALA A 190 -7.77 -30.68 11.96
CA ALA A 190 -7.75 -31.98 11.28
C ALA A 190 -6.38 -32.67 11.30
N SER A 191 -5.31 -32.00 11.75
CA SER A 191 -3.97 -32.59 11.86
C SER A 191 -3.80 -33.28 13.23
N PRO A 192 -3.58 -34.61 13.27
CA PRO A 192 -3.50 -35.41 14.50
C PRO A 192 -2.17 -35.28 15.27
#